data_AF-A0A1B1U6T6-F1
#
_entry.id   AF-A0A1B1U6T6-F1
#
_cell.length_a   1.000
_cell.length_b   1.000
_cell.length_c   1.000
_cell.angle_alpha   90.00
_cell.angle_beta   90.00
_cell.angle_gamma   90.00
#
_symmetry.space_group_name_H-M   'P 1'
#
loop_
_entity.id
_entity.type
_entity.pdbx_description
1 polymer ?
#
loop_
_entity_poly.entity_id
_entity_poly.type
_entity_poly.pdbx_seq_one_letter_code
_entity_poly.pdbx_strand_id
1 'polypeptide(L)'
;MIDCGAFDGDTALKFVEVCPNYSKIYALEPNSEFVPRLKQATKQLNIEIFEVGAYSSKGVLRFESHDSGCSKVVEDGSFSIQTDRIDSLVKDTEKPITFIKMDIEGSELEALRGAESTIKKYKPKLAICVYHRRNDLIEIPKLLQTFNPNYRFYLRNHQCVPEDTVLYAL
;
A
#
# COMPACT_ATOMS: atom_id res chain seq x y z
N MET A 1 4.11 -6.56 8.45
CA MET A 1 3.83 -5.33 7.70
C MET A 1 3.19 -5.71 6.37
N ILE A 2 2.26 -4.90 5.88
CA ILE A 2 1.86 -4.91 4.47
C ILE A 2 2.46 -3.67 3.84
N ASP A 3 3.24 -3.84 2.78
CA ASP A 3 3.92 -2.79 2.02
C ASP A 3 3.28 -2.70 0.64
N CYS A 4 2.36 -1.76 0.46
CA CYS A 4 1.70 -1.52 -0.82
C CYS A 4 2.47 -0.46 -1.60
N GLY A 5 2.88 -0.81 -2.83
CA GLY A 5 3.85 -0.04 -3.60
C GLY A 5 5.25 -0.31 -3.09
N ALA A 6 5.64 -1.59 -3.16
CA ALA A 6 6.91 -2.05 -2.59
C ALA A 6 8.13 -1.70 -3.47
N PHE A 7 7.92 -1.29 -4.72
CA PHE A 7 8.94 -0.79 -5.63
C PHE A 7 10.17 -1.73 -5.70
N ASP A 8 11.35 -1.26 -5.31
CA ASP A 8 12.59 -2.02 -5.27
C ASP A 8 12.92 -2.61 -3.87
N GLY A 9 12.02 -2.44 -2.91
CA GLY A 9 12.12 -2.96 -1.55
C GLY A 9 12.79 -2.03 -0.54
N ASP A 10 13.07 -0.77 -0.89
CA ASP A 10 13.72 0.20 -0.01
C ASP A 10 13.01 0.35 1.36
N THR A 11 11.68 0.37 1.35
CA THR A 11 10.84 0.54 2.54
C THR A 11 10.90 -0.70 3.42
N ALA A 12 10.86 -1.89 2.84
CA ALA A 12 11.05 -3.14 3.56
C ALA A 12 12.43 -3.22 4.22
N LEU A 13 13.49 -2.80 3.52
CA LEU A 13 14.85 -2.76 4.07
C LEU A 13 14.98 -1.79 5.26
N LYS A 14 14.51 -0.55 5.12
CA LYS A 14 14.49 0.43 6.21
C LYS A 14 13.64 -0.06 7.39
N PHE A 15 12.50 -0.71 7.12
CA PHE A 15 11.62 -1.24 8.14
C PHE A 15 12.31 -2.30 9.01
N VAL A 16 13.08 -3.22 8.42
CA VAL A 16 13.75 -4.28 9.20
C VAL A 16 14.94 -3.76 10.01
N GLU A 17 15.57 -2.65 9.60
CA GLU A 17 16.59 -1.97 10.40
C GLU A 17 15.99 -1.40 11.69
N VAL A 18 14.80 -0.79 11.61
CA VAL A 18 14.10 -0.22 12.76
C VAL A 18 13.36 -1.28 13.58
N CYS A 19 12.88 -2.35 12.92
CA CYS A 19 12.11 -3.44 13.51
C CYS A 19 12.76 -4.81 13.24
N PRO A 20 13.94 -5.12 13.81
CA PRO A 20 14.69 -6.34 13.48
C PRO A 20 13.95 -7.64 13.86
N ASN A 21 13.04 -7.58 14.83
CA ASN A 21 12.24 -8.72 15.30
C ASN A 21 10.86 -8.82 14.62
N TYR A 22 10.72 -8.34 13.38
CA TYR A 22 9.47 -8.44 12.64
C TYR A 22 9.11 -9.90 12.34
N SER A 23 7.80 -10.21 12.26
CA SER A 23 7.34 -11.57 11.99
C SER A 23 7.25 -11.89 10.49
N LYS A 24 6.65 -11.01 9.69
CA LYS A 24 6.42 -11.22 8.25
C LYS A 24 6.19 -9.87 7.54
N ILE A 25 6.64 -9.75 6.30
CA ILE A 25 6.29 -8.67 5.37
C ILE A 25 5.51 -9.26 4.19
N TYR A 26 4.44 -8.59 3.80
CA TYR A 26 3.72 -8.83 2.55
C TYR A 26 3.93 -7.62 1.65
N ALA A 27 4.67 -7.78 0.56
CA ALA A 27 5.00 -6.70 -0.37
C ALA A 27 4.17 -6.84 -1.65
N LEU A 28 3.50 -5.77 -2.05
CA LEU A 28 2.66 -5.72 -3.25
C LEU A 28 3.31 -4.76 -4.25
N GLU A 29 3.71 -5.30 -5.39
CA GLU A 29 4.33 -4.54 -6.49
C GLU A 29 3.82 -5.06 -7.84
N PRO A 30 2.96 -4.31 -8.55
CA PRO A 30 2.42 -4.75 -9.83
C PRO A 30 3.38 -4.61 -11.03
N ASN A 31 4.39 -3.74 -10.96
CA ASN A 31 5.27 -3.47 -12.08
C ASN A 31 6.35 -4.57 -12.18
N SER A 32 6.26 -5.35 -13.25
CA SER A 32 7.17 -6.46 -13.55
C SER A 32 8.63 -6.02 -13.75
N GLU A 33 8.89 -4.73 -14.00
CA GLU A 33 10.25 -4.20 -14.07
C GLU A 33 10.91 -4.05 -12.68
N PHE A 34 10.13 -3.78 -11.63
CA PHE A 34 10.64 -3.58 -10.27
C PHE A 34 10.69 -4.88 -9.46
N VAL A 35 9.78 -5.82 -9.72
CA VAL A 35 9.72 -7.12 -9.03
C VAL A 35 11.07 -7.86 -8.95
N PRO A 36 11.89 -7.96 -10.03
CA PRO A 36 13.20 -8.61 -9.94
C PRO A 36 14.16 -7.90 -8.95
N ARG A 37 14.14 -6.56 -8.92
CA ARG A 37 14.96 -5.76 -8.00
C ARG A 37 14.49 -5.96 -6.56
N LEU A 38 13.18 -5.91 -6.32
CA LEU A 38 12.56 -6.21 -5.03
C LEU A 38 12.94 -7.59 -4.51
N LYS A 39 12.79 -8.64 -5.33
CA LYS A 39 13.17 -10.01 -4.99
C LYS A 39 14.65 -10.12 -4.61
N GLN A 40 15.53 -9.47 -5.38
CA GLN A 40 16.96 -9.51 -5.12
C GLN A 40 17.33 -8.76 -3.83
N ALA A 41 16.77 -7.57 -3.62
CA ALA A 41 17.04 -6.73 -2.47
C ALA A 41 16.55 -7.37 -1.16
N THR A 42 15.40 -8.05 -1.19
CA THR A 42 14.74 -8.59 -0.01
C THR A 42 14.94 -10.10 0.19
N LYS A 43 15.86 -10.73 -0.56
CA LYS A 43 16.08 -12.20 -0.56
C LYS A 43 16.39 -12.82 0.80
N GLN A 44 16.91 -12.04 1.75
CA GLN A 44 17.25 -12.50 3.12
C GLN A 44 16.15 -12.24 4.14
N LEU A 45 15.07 -11.56 3.72
CA LEU A 45 13.98 -11.17 4.60
C LEU A 45 12.91 -12.26 4.64
N ASN A 46 12.21 -12.41 5.77
CA ASN A 46 10.93 -13.11 5.81
C ASN A 46 9.82 -12.28 5.15
N ILE A 47 9.82 -12.26 3.82
CA ILE A 47 8.91 -11.50 2.98
C ILE A 47 8.13 -12.44 2.06
N GLU A 48 6.93 -12.05 1.70
CA GLU A 48 6.13 -12.65 0.62
C GLU A 48 5.76 -11.54 -0.36
N ILE A 49 6.04 -11.78 -1.64
CA ILE A 49 5.89 -10.78 -2.70
C ILE A 49 4.70 -11.20 -3.57
N PHE A 50 3.75 -10.29 -3.71
CA PHE A 50 2.63 -10.41 -4.62
C PHE A 50 2.82 -9.45 -5.80
N GLU A 51 2.85 -10.01 -7.01
CA GLU A 51 2.99 -9.25 -8.27
C GLU A 51 1.64 -8.64 -8.70
N VAL A 52 0.99 -7.91 -7.78
CA VAL A 52 -0.33 -7.31 -7.94
C VAL A 52 -0.38 -5.94 -7.29
N GLY A 53 -1.23 -5.06 -7.83
CA GLY A 53 -1.61 -3.80 -7.18
C GLY A 53 -2.66 -4.05 -6.11
N ALA A 54 -2.56 -3.32 -4.99
CA ALA A 54 -3.60 -3.33 -3.97
C ALA A 54 -4.85 -2.60 -4.47
N TYR A 55 -6.01 -3.25 -4.44
CA TYR A 55 -7.26 -2.64 -4.90
C TYR A 55 -8.50 -3.22 -4.19
N SER A 56 -9.68 -2.69 -4.48
CA SER A 56 -10.95 -3.12 -3.88
C SER A 56 -11.49 -4.44 -4.43
N SER A 57 -10.94 -4.95 -5.52
CA SER A 57 -11.35 -6.19 -6.17
C SER A 57 -10.19 -6.87 -6.89
N LYS A 58 -10.30 -8.19 -7.09
CA LYS A 58 -9.41 -8.93 -7.99
C LYS A 58 -9.75 -8.62 -9.44
N GLY A 59 -8.74 -8.31 -10.25
CA GLY A 59 -8.96 -8.06 -11.68
C GLY A 59 -7.76 -7.42 -12.37
N VAL A 60 -8.02 -6.88 -13.55
CA VAL A 60 -7.03 -6.16 -14.35
C VAL A 60 -7.43 -4.71 -14.45
N LEU A 61 -6.54 -3.80 -14.06
CA LEU A 61 -6.71 -2.37 -14.29
C LEU A 61 -5.77 -1.93 -15.41
N ARG A 62 -6.25 -1.02 -16.26
CA ARG A 62 -5.50 -0.43 -17.36
C ARG A 62 -5.20 1.04 -17.08
N PHE A 63 -4.01 1.47 -17.46
CA PHE A 63 -3.49 2.81 -17.19
C PHE A 63 -2.94 3.45 -18.46
N GLU A 64 -3.14 4.76 -18.57
CA GLU A 64 -2.53 5.59 -19.62
C GLU A 64 -1.18 6.09 -19.13
N SER A 65 -0.11 5.78 -19.85
CA SER A 65 1.24 6.26 -19.53
C SER A 65 1.36 7.75 -19.83
N HIS A 66 1.40 8.59 -18.80
CA HIS A 66 1.97 9.93 -18.90
C HIS A 66 3.29 9.96 -18.12
N ASP A 67 4.32 10.60 -18.70
CA ASP A 67 5.74 10.70 -18.27
C ASP A 67 6.00 11.29 -16.86
N SER A 68 5.01 11.30 -15.95
CA SER A 68 5.08 12.02 -14.67
C SER A 68 4.54 11.26 -13.45
N GLY A 69 4.50 9.91 -13.47
CA GLY A 69 4.12 9.10 -12.30
C GLY A 69 2.61 9.08 -11.99
N CYS A 70 1.83 10.04 -12.53
CA CYS A 70 0.38 10.06 -12.39
C CYS A 70 -0.29 9.07 -13.37
N SER A 71 -0.50 7.83 -12.94
CA SER A 71 -1.23 6.83 -13.73
C SER A 71 -2.72 6.90 -13.43
N LYS A 72 -3.54 7.36 -14.38
CA LYS A 72 -5.00 7.31 -14.26
C LYS A 72 -5.53 5.98 -14.79
N VAL A 73 -6.44 5.34 -14.05
CA VAL A 73 -7.18 4.16 -14.53
C VAL A 73 -8.08 4.57 -15.70
N VAL A 74 -7.91 3.92 -16.85
CA VAL A 74 -8.68 4.17 -18.09
C VAL A 74 -9.01 2.84 -18.77
N GLU A 75 -10.08 2.79 -19.58
CA GLU A 75 -10.50 1.55 -20.27
C GLU A 75 -9.51 1.11 -21.38
N ASP A 76 -8.87 2.07 -22.06
CA ASP A 76 -7.95 1.86 -23.20
C ASP A 76 -6.49 2.23 -22.88
N GLY A 77 -6.05 1.94 -21.65
CA GLY A 77 -4.68 2.22 -21.22
C GLY A 77 -3.61 1.41 -21.98
N SER A 78 -2.43 2.01 -22.14
CA SER A 78 -1.26 1.40 -22.80
C SER A 78 -0.59 0.30 -21.97
N PHE A 79 -0.87 0.24 -20.66
CA PHE A 79 -0.34 -0.76 -19.75
C PHE A 79 -1.43 -1.29 -18.81
N SER A 80 -1.31 -2.56 -18.40
CA SER A 80 -2.27 -3.22 -17.51
C SER A 80 -1.58 -3.91 -16.34
N ILE A 81 -2.15 -3.78 -15.14
CA ILE A 81 -1.69 -4.49 -13.94
C ILE A 81 -2.74 -5.46 -13.45
N GLN A 82 -2.27 -6.55 -12.84
CA GLN A 82 -3.11 -7.39 -12.01
C GLN A 82 -3.35 -6.67 -10.68
N THR A 83 -4.55 -6.85 -10.12
CA THR A 83 -4.94 -6.30 -8.83
C THR A 83 -5.60 -7.37 -7.97
N ASP A 84 -5.48 -7.23 -6.65
CA ASP A 84 -6.20 -8.05 -5.68
C ASP A 84 -6.50 -7.28 -4.39
N ARG A 85 -7.39 -7.84 -3.58
CA ARG A 85 -7.76 -7.33 -2.26
C ARG A 85 -6.74 -7.80 -1.24
N ILE A 86 -6.27 -6.88 -0.41
CA ILE A 86 -5.42 -7.19 0.75
C ILE A 86 -6.08 -8.28 1.62
N ASP A 87 -7.38 -8.17 1.89
CA ASP A 87 -8.15 -9.16 2.65
C ASP A 87 -8.06 -10.57 2.06
N SER A 88 -7.98 -10.71 0.73
CA SER A 88 -7.87 -12.01 0.06
C SER A 88 -6.44 -12.55 0.13
N LEU A 89 -5.44 -11.68 0.00
CA LEU A 89 -4.01 -12.05 0.01
C LEU A 89 -3.52 -12.50 1.38
N VAL A 90 -4.01 -11.90 2.46
CA VAL A 90 -3.56 -12.23 3.83
C VAL A 90 -4.57 -13.06 4.63
N LYS A 91 -5.58 -13.64 3.96
CA LYS A 91 -6.68 -14.38 4.63
C LYS A 91 -6.18 -15.52 5.54
N ASP A 92 -5.14 -16.22 5.11
CA ASP A 92 -4.57 -17.39 5.78
C ASP A 92 -3.36 -17.03 6.65
N THR A 93 -3.13 -15.73 6.91
CA THR A 93 -2.01 -15.30 7.77
C THR A 93 -2.23 -15.76 9.22
N GLU A 94 -1.23 -16.44 9.77
CA GLU A 94 -1.24 -16.88 11.16
C GLU A 94 -0.89 -15.74 12.14
N LYS A 95 -0.23 -14.69 11.66
CA LYS A 95 0.27 -13.59 12.49
C LYS A 95 -0.58 -12.34 12.28
N PRO A 96 -0.92 -11.59 13.36
CA PRO A 96 -1.64 -10.33 13.22
C PRO A 96 -0.93 -9.33 12.32
N ILE A 97 -1.69 -8.65 11.46
CA ILE A 97 -1.19 -7.50 10.70
C ILE A 97 -1.11 -6.30 11.63
N THR A 98 0.10 -5.80 11.88
CA THR A 98 0.34 -4.70 12.85
C THR A 98 0.67 -3.36 12.20
N PHE A 99 0.97 -3.36 10.90
CA PHE A 99 1.35 -2.17 10.15
C PHE A 99 1.01 -2.33 8.67
N ILE A 100 0.42 -1.30 8.07
CA ILE A 100 0.17 -1.19 6.62
C ILE A 100 0.72 0.15 6.15
N LYS A 101 1.61 0.11 5.15
CA LYS A 101 2.09 1.28 4.40
C LYS A 101 1.45 1.26 3.01
N MET A 102 0.99 2.42 2.54
CA MET A 102 0.47 2.57 1.18
C MET A 102 1.05 3.81 0.52
N ASP A 103 1.67 3.57 -0.63
CA ASP A 103 2.14 4.58 -1.57
C ASP A 103 1.94 3.99 -2.97
N ILE A 104 0.73 4.16 -3.52
CA ILE A 104 0.25 3.37 -4.67
C ILE A 104 -0.45 4.25 -5.72
N GLU A 105 0.11 5.43 -5.94
CA GLU A 105 -0.18 6.31 -7.08
C GLU A 105 -1.68 6.59 -7.27
N GLY A 106 -2.38 6.86 -6.16
CA GLY A 106 -3.79 7.23 -6.17
C GLY A 106 -4.76 6.06 -6.06
N SER A 107 -4.30 4.84 -5.77
CA SER A 107 -5.18 3.68 -5.50
C SER A 107 -5.49 3.48 -4.01
N GLU A 108 -5.03 4.37 -3.13
CA GLU A 108 -5.08 4.21 -1.67
C GLU A 108 -6.51 4.00 -1.14
N LEU A 109 -7.46 4.82 -1.58
CA LEU A 109 -8.85 4.69 -1.12
C LEU A 109 -9.45 3.32 -1.48
N GLU A 110 -9.17 2.81 -2.68
CA GLU A 110 -9.68 1.52 -3.15
C GLU A 110 -8.94 0.33 -2.51
N ALA A 111 -7.61 0.44 -2.33
CA ALA A 111 -6.84 -0.54 -1.58
C ALA A 111 -7.32 -0.65 -0.12
N LEU A 112 -7.67 0.48 0.52
CA LEU A 112 -8.26 0.48 1.85
C LEU A 112 -9.61 -0.23 1.91
N ARG A 113 -10.47 -0.07 0.90
CA ARG A 113 -11.71 -0.87 0.78
C ARG A 113 -11.39 -2.36 0.65
N GLY A 114 -10.36 -2.71 -0.12
CA GLY A 114 -9.87 -4.09 -0.24
C GLY A 114 -9.20 -4.65 1.02
N ALA A 115 -8.96 -3.82 2.04
CA ALA A 115 -8.32 -4.17 3.31
C ALA A 115 -9.26 -4.04 4.52
N GLU A 116 -10.56 -3.77 4.30
CA GLU A 116 -11.51 -3.43 5.36
C GLU A 116 -11.55 -4.49 6.47
N SER A 117 -11.64 -5.77 6.12
CA SER A 117 -11.73 -6.85 7.10
C SER A 117 -10.45 -6.98 7.92
N THR A 118 -9.29 -6.84 7.25
CA THR A 118 -7.97 -6.87 7.87
C THR A 118 -7.79 -5.71 8.84
N ILE A 119 -8.17 -4.49 8.44
CA ILE A 119 -8.07 -3.29 9.27
C ILE A 119 -9.01 -3.39 10.47
N LYS A 120 -10.27 -3.81 10.28
CA LYS A 120 -11.24 -4.00 11.36
C LYS A 120 -10.78 -5.06 12.37
N LYS A 121 -10.24 -6.18 11.87
CA LYS A 121 -9.80 -7.31 12.70
C LYS A 121 -8.56 -6.98 13.53
N TYR A 122 -7.51 -6.46 12.89
CA TYR A 122 -6.21 -6.31 13.53
C TYR A 122 -5.89 -4.90 14.01
N LYS A 123 -6.65 -3.88 13.57
CA LYS A 123 -6.45 -2.46 13.90
C LYS A 123 -4.97 -2.04 13.76
N PRO A 124 -4.34 -2.31 12.61
CA PRO A 124 -2.93 -2.02 12.41
C PRO A 124 -2.65 -0.52 12.50
N LYS A 125 -1.39 -0.15 12.76
CA LYS A 125 -0.93 1.20 12.44
C LYS A 125 -0.98 1.38 10.93
N LEU A 126 -1.36 2.57 10.47
CA LEU A 126 -1.41 2.89 9.05
C LEU A 126 -0.48 4.06 8.74
N ALA A 127 0.22 4.01 7.61
CA ALA A 127 0.97 5.12 7.01
C ALA A 127 0.59 5.21 5.53
N ILE A 128 -0.26 6.17 5.19
CA ILE A 128 -0.93 6.26 3.89
C ILE A 128 -0.55 7.57 3.21
N CYS A 129 0.04 7.51 2.02
CA CYS A 129 0.27 8.68 1.19
C CYS A 129 -1.07 9.32 0.82
N VAL A 130 -1.16 10.64 0.95
CA VAL A 130 -2.40 11.42 0.72
C VAL A 130 -2.16 12.60 -0.22
N TYR A 131 -1.08 12.55 -1.02
CA TYR A 131 -0.74 13.60 -1.99
C TYR A 131 -1.16 13.28 -3.42
N HIS A 132 -1.54 12.03 -3.73
CA HIS A 132 -1.85 11.59 -5.09
C HIS A 132 -3.17 12.16 -5.63
N ARG A 133 -4.22 12.24 -4.80
CA ARG A 133 -5.49 12.88 -5.17
C ARG A 133 -5.86 13.98 -4.19
N ARG A 134 -6.44 15.05 -4.75
CA ARG A 134 -6.92 16.22 -3.98
C ARG A 134 -7.84 15.85 -2.81
N ASN A 135 -8.64 14.81 -2.97
CA ASN A 135 -9.62 14.39 -1.96
C ASN A 135 -9.07 13.36 -0.95
N ASP A 136 -7.87 12.81 -1.13
CA ASP A 136 -7.35 11.75 -0.27
C ASP A 136 -7.23 12.21 1.19
N LEU A 137 -6.81 13.47 1.40
CA LEU A 137 -6.75 14.12 2.72
C LEU A 137 -8.09 14.14 3.47
N ILE A 138 -9.22 14.00 2.77
CA ILE A 138 -10.57 14.03 3.36
C ILE A 138 -11.21 12.65 3.35
N GLU A 139 -11.16 11.96 2.21
CA GLU A 139 -11.88 10.69 2.00
C GLU A 139 -11.22 9.53 2.74
N ILE A 140 -9.89 9.47 2.79
CA ILE A 140 -9.16 8.41 3.48
C ILE A 140 -9.42 8.41 4.99
N PRO A 141 -9.21 9.52 5.75
CA PRO A 141 -9.49 9.50 7.18
C PRO A 141 -10.97 9.23 7.47
N LYS A 142 -11.90 9.77 6.64
CA LYS A 142 -13.33 9.50 6.76
C LYS A 142 -13.64 8.02 6.60
N LEU A 143 -13.05 7.35 5.60
CA LEU A 143 -13.22 5.91 5.39
C LEU A 143 -12.67 5.11 6.58
N LEU A 144 -11.43 5.40 6.99
CA LEU A 144 -10.76 4.71 8.09
C LEU A 144 -11.51 4.84 9.42
N GLN A 145 -12.18 5.96 9.66
CA GLN A 145 -13.01 6.15 10.85
C GLN A 145 -14.24 5.23 10.86
N THR A 146 -14.76 4.82 9.70
CA THR A 146 -15.82 3.80 9.62
C THR A 146 -15.31 2.38 9.88
N PHE A 147 -14.02 2.13 9.64
CA PHE A 147 -13.39 0.84 9.93
C PHE A 147 -13.01 0.73 11.41
N ASN A 148 -12.45 1.78 11.98
CA ASN A 148 -12.11 1.84 13.39
C ASN A 148 -12.28 3.28 13.91
N PRO A 149 -13.37 3.57 14.66
CA PRO A 149 -13.66 4.91 15.14
C PRO A 149 -12.66 5.42 16.19
N ASN A 150 -11.79 4.54 16.72
CA ASN A 150 -10.78 4.89 17.71
C ASN A 150 -9.45 5.32 17.11
N TYR A 151 -9.29 5.29 15.78
CA TYR A 151 -8.07 5.77 15.16
C TYR A 151 -7.83 7.25 15.45
N ARG A 152 -6.59 7.58 15.80
CA ARG A 152 -6.11 8.95 15.90
C ARG A 152 -5.28 9.26 14.67
N PHE A 153 -5.66 10.34 13.98
CA PHE A 153 -5.01 10.75 12.74
C PHE A 153 -3.90 11.77 12.99
N TYR A 154 -2.77 11.59 12.31
CA TYR A 154 -1.64 12.53 12.32
C TYR A 154 -1.17 12.73 10.89
N LEU A 155 -0.87 13.97 10.50
CA LEU A 155 -0.38 14.29 9.16
C LEU A 155 1.05 14.79 9.24
N ARG A 156 1.95 14.26 8.40
CA ARG A 156 3.33 14.77 8.26
C ARG A 156 3.69 14.87 6.79
N ASN A 157 4.44 15.91 6.45
CA ASN A 157 5.11 16.01 5.17
C ASN A 157 6.59 15.73 5.38
N HIS A 158 7.17 14.84 4.58
CA HIS A 158 8.57 14.44 4.73
C HIS A 158 9.52 15.12 3.74
N GLN A 159 8.99 15.99 2.88
CA GLN A 159 9.74 16.77 1.90
C GLN A 159 9.47 18.29 2.03
N CYS A 160 10.19 19.08 1.25
CA CYS A 160 9.92 20.52 1.07
C CYS A 160 8.82 20.80 0.03
N VAL A 161 8.27 19.75 -0.58
CA VAL A 161 7.24 19.77 -1.62
C VAL A 161 6.05 18.89 -1.17
N PRO A 162 4.85 18.96 -1.80
CA PRO A 162 3.68 18.21 -1.35
C PRO A 162 3.81 16.68 -1.41
N GLU A 163 4.71 16.17 -2.24
CA GLU A 163 5.09 14.76 -2.32
C GLU A 163 5.59 14.26 -0.94
N ASP A 164 5.33 12.98 -0.64
CA ASP A 164 5.51 12.38 0.69
C ASP A 164 4.69 13.03 1.82
N THR A 165 3.53 13.63 1.51
CA THR A 165 2.53 13.91 2.56
C THR A 165 1.87 12.60 2.98
N VAL A 166 2.11 12.19 4.23
CA VAL A 166 1.65 10.91 4.80
C VAL A 166 0.68 11.13 5.95
N LEU A 167 -0.47 10.49 5.86
CA LEU A 167 -1.45 10.34 6.92
C LEU A 167 -1.16 9.07 7.73
N TYR A 168 -0.97 9.25 9.04
CA TYR A 168 -0.86 8.16 9.99
C TYR A 168 -2.18 7.96 10.73
N ALA A 169 -2.62 6.71 10.85
CA ALA A 169 -3.72 6.33 11.74
C ALA A 169 -3.20 5.34 12.79
N LEU A 170 -3.29 5.74 14.06
CA LEU A 170 -2.74 5.02 15.22
C LEU A 170 -3.82 4.66 16.24
#